data_AF-A0A8S4RMK4-F1
#
_entry.id   AF-A0A8S4RMK4-F1
#
_cell.length_a   1.000
_cell.length_b   1.000
_cell.length_c   1.000
_cell.angle_alpha   90.00
_cell.angle_beta   90.00
_cell.angle_gamma   90.00
#
_symmetry.space_group_name_H-M   'P 1'
#
loop_
_entity.id
_entity.type
_entity.pdbx_description
1 polymer ?
#
loop_
_entity_poly.entity_id
_entity_poly.type
_entity_poly.pdbx_seq_one_letter_code
_entity_poly.pdbx_strand_id
1 'polypeptide(L)'
;MTANRTDIVLVDRSVRRAIIVDIPHDDNLVNAEKEKVSKYLDLAHEITAMWNVESTVIVPIVVSFNGLLGKSFDQHLKKLSLGCWIKGRIQKTVVFETARIVRRFLTLEP
;
A
#
# COMPACT_ATOMS: atom_id res chain seq x y z
N MET A 1 -22.46 -7.77 6.65
CA MET A 1 -21.38 -6.81 6.96
C MET A 1 -20.12 -7.37 6.34
N THR A 2 -19.57 -6.70 5.33
CA THR A 2 -18.41 -7.21 4.57
C THR A 2 -17.15 -6.93 5.39
N ALA A 3 -16.39 -7.96 5.77
CA ALA A 3 -15.14 -7.77 6.49
C ALA A 3 -14.14 -7.00 5.63
N ASN A 4 -13.57 -5.93 6.17
CA ASN A 4 -12.53 -5.14 5.48
C ASN A 4 -11.26 -5.99 5.37
N ARG A 5 -11.03 -6.60 4.21
CA ARG A 5 -9.78 -7.31 3.90
C ARG A 5 -8.71 -6.31 3.47
N THR A 6 -7.55 -6.41 4.09
CA THR A 6 -6.32 -5.69 3.68
C THR A 6 -5.38 -6.66 2.99
N ASP A 7 -4.46 -6.14 2.20
CA ASP A 7 -3.44 -6.94 1.51
C ASP A 7 -2.47 -7.61 2.49
N ILE A 8 -1.93 -6.85 3.46
CA ILE A 8 -0.89 -7.33 4.37
C ILE A 8 -1.10 -6.72 5.77
N VAL A 9 -0.94 -7.56 6.81
CA VAL A 9 -0.79 -7.09 8.19
C VAL A 9 0.54 -7.56 8.75
N LEU A 10 1.36 -6.62 9.20
CA LEU A 10 2.61 -6.89 9.92
C LEU A 10 2.37 -6.70 11.41
N VAL A 11 2.84 -7.64 12.24
CA VAL A 11 2.79 -7.51 13.70
C VAL A 11 4.20 -7.63 14.26
N ASP A 12 4.69 -6.55 14.84
CA ASP A 12 5.90 -6.54 15.63
C ASP A 12 5.53 -6.71 17.10
N ARG A 13 5.80 -7.91 17.63
CA ARG A 13 5.53 -8.24 19.03
C ARG A 13 6.54 -7.62 19.99
N SER A 14 7.74 -7.28 19.53
CA SER A 14 8.79 -6.72 20.38
C SER A 14 8.47 -5.30 20.82
N VAL A 15 7.97 -4.48 19.89
CA VAL A 15 7.49 -3.11 20.14
C VAL A 15 5.97 -3.01 20.23
N ARG A 16 5.28 -4.15 20.31
CA ARG A 16 3.83 -4.27 20.42
C ARG A 16 3.10 -3.35 19.43
N ARG A 17 3.39 -3.47 18.14
CA ARG A 17 2.79 -2.64 17.08
C ARG A 17 2.30 -3.50 15.93
N ALA A 18 1.14 -3.16 15.38
CA ALA A 18 0.67 -3.70 14.11
C ALA A 18 0.72 -2.64 13.00
N ILE A 19 0.91 -3.08 11.77
CA ILE A 19 0.90 -2.23 10.58
C ILE A 19 0.00 -2.87 9.54
N ILE A 20 -1.03 -2.14 9.12
CA ILE A 20 -1.90 -2.49 8.00
C ILE A 20 -1.28 -1.88 6.75
N VAL A 21 -0.92 -2.71 5.77
CA VAL A 21 -0.36 -2.28 4.49
C VAL A 21 -1.32 -2.64 3.39
N ASP A 22 -1.68 -1.65 2.58
CA ASP A 22 -2.64 -1.80 1.50
C ASP A 22 -2.15 -1.07 0.25
N ILE A 23 -2.40 -1.65 -0.92
CA ILE A 23 -1.94 -1.16 -2.22
C ILE A 23 -3.17 -0.69 -3.01
N PRO A 24 -3.59 0.59 -2.86
CA PRO A 24 -4.69 1.12 -3.64
C PRO A 24 -4.38 1.14 -5.14
N HIS A 25 -5.42 0.89 -5.91
CA HIS A 25 -5.41 1.00 -7.37
C HIS A 25 -6.36 2.15 -7.75
N ASP A 26 -5.83 3.37 -7.79
CA ASP A 26 -6.56 4.58 -8.21
C ASP A 26 -5.57 5.56 -8.87
N ASP A 27 -6.05 6.28 -9.87
CA ASP A 27 -5.28 7.32 -10.55
C ASP A 27 -5.22 8.61 -9.72
N ASN A 28 -6.22 8.85 -8.86
CA ASN A 28 -6.20 9.94 -7.90
C ASN A 28 -5.46 9.53 -6.62
N LEU A 29 -4.14 9.64 -6.66
CA LEU A 29 -3.23 9.26 -5.58
C LEU A 29 -3.62 9.84 -4.20
N VAL A 30 -4.12 11.08 -4.18
CA VAL A 30 -4.48 11.77 -2.93
C VAL A 30 -5.77 11.21 -2.34
N ASN A 31 -6.77 10.96 -3.19
CA ASN A 31 -8.03 10.39 -2.73
C ASN A 31 -7.85 8.94 -2.31
N ALA A 32 -7.13 8.13 -3.10
CA ALA A 32 -6.82 6.74 -2.75
C ALA A 32 -6.19 6.61 -1.36
N GLU A 33 -5.22 7.47 -1.05
CA GLU A 33 -4.59 7.48 0.27
C GLU A 33 -5.60 7.76 1.39
N LYS A 34 -6.38 8.85 1.27
CA LYS A 34 -7.36 9.25 2.29
C LYS A 34 -8.45 8.22 2.48
N GLU A 35 -8.97 7.66 1.39
CA GLU A 35 -10.00 6.63 1.42
C GLU A 35 -9.52 5.38 2.13
N LYS A 36 -8.29 4.93 1.87
CA LYS A 36 -7.73 3.75 2.53
C LYS A 36 -7.49 3.99 4.03
N VAL A 37 -6.97 5.15 4.40
CA VAL A 37 -6.80 5.51 5.82
C VAL A 37 -8.16 5.55 6.54
N SER A 38 -9.17 6.16 5.92
CA SER A 38 -10.52 6.21 6.48
C SER A 38 -11.15 4.81 6.61
N LYS A 39 -11.08 4.01 5.54
CA LYS A 39 -11.68 2.66 5.47
C LYS A 39 -11.14 1.71 6.53
N TYR A 40 -9.84 1.76 6.82
CA TYR A 40 -9.20 0.82 7.75
C TYR A 40 -9.10 1.35 9.19
N LEU A 41 -9.64 2.53 9.49
CA LEU A 41 -9.55 3.11 10.82
C LEU A 41 -10.21 2.22 11.89
N ASP A 42 -11.42 1.74 11.62
CA ASP A 42 -12.13 0.85 12.55
C ASP A 42 -11.38 -0.48 12.74
N LEU A 43 -10.88 -1.06 11.63
CA LEU A 43 -10.06 -2.28 11.68
C LEU A 43 -8.77 -2.07 12.49
N ALA A 44 -8.14 -0.90 12.40
CA ALA A 44 -6.96 -0.60 13.20
C ALA A 44 -7.27 -0.58 14.71
N HIS A 45 -8.43 -0.06 15.11
CA HIS A 45 -8.86 -0.11 16.50
C HIS A 45 -9.16 -1.56 16.94
N GLU A 46 -9.87 -2.33 16.11
CA GLU A 46 -10.16 -3.74 16.37
C GLU A 46 -8.88 -4.57 16.54
N ILE A 47 -7.92 -4.45 15.63
CA ILE A 47 -6.62 -5.15 15.70
C ILE A 47 -5.87 -4.76 16.97
N THR A 48 -5.87 -3.47 17.32
CA THR A 48 -5.19 -2.98 18.53
C THR A 48 -5.73 -3.66 19.78
N ALA A 49 -7.06 -3.70 19.92
CA ALA A 49 -7.74 -4.34 21.04
C ALA A 49 -7.56 -5.87 21.04
N MET A 50 -7.81 -6.52 19.90
CA MET A 50 -7.81 -7.98 19.78
C MET A 50 -6.43 -8.60 19.97
N TRP A 51 -5.37 -7.94 19.48
CA TRP A 51 -4.02 -8.49 19.52
C TRP A 51 -3.15 -7.93 20.65
N ASN A 52 -3.73 -7.12 21.54
CA ASN A 52 -3.06 -6.53 22.71
C ASN A 52 -1.75 -5.80 22.35
N VAL A 53 -1.76 -5.12 21.20
CA VAL A 53 -0.68 -4.23 20.75
C VAL A 53 -0.96 -2.80 21.24
N GLU A 54 0.07 -1.97 21.37
CA GLU A 54 -0.06 -0.58 21.80
C GLU A 54 -0.66 0.32 20.71
N SER A 55 -0.40 0.01 19.44
CA SER A 55 -0.92 0.78 18.32
C SER A 55 -0.97 -0.04 17.04
N THR A 56 -1.94 0.29 16.19
CA THR A 56 -2.02 -0.18 14.80
C THR A 56 -1.95 1.02 13.86
N VAL A 57 -1.03 0.99 12.89
CA VAL A 57 -0.84 2.09 11.93
C VAL A 57 -1.24 1.63 10.53
N ILE A 58 -1.96 2.48 9.80
CA ILE A 58 -2.33 2.25 8.41
C ILE A 58 -1.28 2.89 7.50
N VAL A 59 -0.76 2.12 6.56
CA VAL A 59 0.29 2.52 5.62
C VAL A 59 -0.14 2.18 4.19
N PRO A 60 -0.80 3.12 3.49
CA PRO A 60 -1.17 2.92 2.09
C PRO A 60 0.04 3.13 1.17
N ILE A 61 0.35 2.14 0.34
CA ILE A 61 1.42 2.20 -0.66
C ILE A 61 0.80 2.49 -2.02
N VAL A 62 0.64 3.78 -2.33
CA VAL A 62 -0.07 4.24 -3.54
C VAL A 62 0.90 4.42 -4.71
N VAL A 63 0.68 3.66 -5.78
CA VAL A 63 1.44 3.73 -7.04
C VAL A 63 0.47 3.63 -8.21
N SER A 64 0.53 4.58 -9.13
CA SER A 64 -0.26 4.54 -10.37
C SER A 64 0.44 3.73 -11.47
N PHE A 65 -0.31 3.30 -12.48
CA PHE A 65 0.22 2.47 -13.57
C PHE A 65 1.34 3.13 -14.40
N ASN A 66 1.37 4.47 -14.42
CA ASN A 66 2.42 5.28 -15.08
C ASN A 66 3.64 5.52 -14.17
N GLY A 67 3.66 4.95 -12.97
CA GLY A 67 4.76 5.07 -12.01
C GLY A 67 4.77 6.36 -11.20
N LEU A 68 3.65 7.11 -11.14
CA LEU A 68 3.54 8.21 -10.17
C LEU A 68 3.33 7.63 -8.77
N LEU A 69 3.87 8.34 -7.79
CA LEU A 69 3.88 7.95 -6.39
C LEU A 69 3.19 9.01 -5.54
N GLY A 70 2.48 8.58 -4.50
CA GLY A 70 1.88 9.50 -3.54
C GLY A 70 2.93 10.39 -2.87
N LYS A 71 2.55 11.61 -2.47
CA LYS A 71 3.48 12.55 -1.81
C LYS A 71 4.03 12.00 -0.48
N SER A 72 3.23 11.21 0.22
CA SER A 72 3.57 10.55 1.48
C SER A 72 4.32 9.23 1.32
N PHE A 73 4.59 8.77 0.08
CA PHE A 73 5.17 7.46 -0.17
C PHE A 73 6.49 7.22 0.59
N ASP A 74 7.37 8.22 0.61
CA ASP A 74 8.63 8.15 1.35
C ASP A 74 8.41 8.09 2.87
N GLN A 75 7.37 8.75 3.39
CA GLN A 75 6.98 8.67 4.80
C GLN A 75 6.45 7.27 5.13
N HIS A 76 5.71 6.65 4.21
CA HIS A 76 5.19 5.29 4.36
C HIS A 76 6.30 4.24 4.33
N LEU A 77 7.29 4.37 3.44
CA LEU A 77 8.47 3.51 3.48
C LEU A 77 9.23 3.61 4.81
N LYS A 78 9.38 4.83 5.35
CA LYS A 78 10.00 5.04 6.68
C LYS A 78 9.22 4.36 7.80
N LYS A 79 7.87 4.41 7.78
CA LYS A 79 7.02 3.70 8.76
C LYS A 79 7.22 2.18 8.72
N LEU A 80 7.58 1.65 7.55
CA LEU A 80 7.88 0.23 7.34
C LEU A 80 9.37 -0.11 7.54
N SER A 81 10.19 0.86 7.95
CA SER A 81 11.65 0.71 8.04
C SER A 81 12.30 0.25 6.73
N LEU A 82 11.71 0.63 5.59
CA LEU A 82 12.17 0.30 4.24
C LEU A 82 13.10 1.40 3.71
N GLY A 83 14.18 0.99 3.05
CA GLY A 83 15.16 1.90 2.45
C GLY A 83 14.63 2.67 1.23
N CYS A 84 15.15 3.88 1.00
CA CYS A 84 14.70 4.76 -0.09
C CYS A 84 14.90 4.18 -1.50
N TRP A 85 15.84 3.24 -1.68
CA TRP A 85 16.09 2.55 -2.95
C TRP A 85 14.89 1.71 -3.42
N ILE A 86 14.01 1.30 -2.50
CA ILE A 86 12.81 0.51 -2.81
C ILE A 86 11.85 1.30 -3.70
N LYS A 87 11.75 2.62 -3.48
CA LYS A 87 10.94 3.52 -4.30
C LYS A 87 11.26 3.38 -5.80
N GLY A 88 12.54 3.47 -6.15
CA GLY A 88 12.98 3.35 -7.53
C GLY A 88 12.71 1.97 -8.12
N ARG A 89 12.84 0.90 -7.33
CA ARG A 89 12.50 -0.46 -7.77
C ARG A 89 11.01 -0.61 -8.06
N ILE A 90 10.14 -0.19 -7.13
CA ILE A 90 8.69 -0.27 -7.29
C ILE A 90 8.26 0.51 -8.54
N GLN A 91 8.72 1.76 -8.68
CA GLN A 91 8.40 2.60 -9.82
C GLN A 91 8.85 1.97 -11.15
N LYS A 92 10.09 1.45 -11.19
CA LYS A 92 10.62 0.77 -12.38
C LYS A 92 9.79 -0.47 -12.74
N THR A 93 9.44 -1.30 -11.76
CA THR A 93 8.66 -2.52 -11.98
C THR A 93 7.28 -2.19 -12.53
N VAL A 94 6.57 -1.22 -11.95
CA VAL A 94 5.24 -0.85 -12.40
C VAL A 94 5.26 -0.38 -13.86
N VAL A 95 6.16 0.53 -14.21
CA VAL A 95 6.28 1.02 -15.60
C VAL A 95 6.64 -0.11 -16.56
N PHE A 96 7.55 -1.01 -16.16
CA PHE A 96 7.99 -2.11 -17.01
C PHE A 96 6.87 -3.13 -17.25
N GLU A 97 6.12 -3.50 -16.21
CA GLU A 97 4.99 -4.44 -16.33
C GLU A 97 3.83 -3.83 -17.10
N THR A 98 3.50 -2.54 -16.87
CA THR A 98 2.50 -1.83 -17.69
C THR A 98 2.90 -1.85 -19.17
N ALA A 99 4.15 -1.51 -19.49
CA ALA A 99 4.65 -1.55 -20.87
C ALA A 99 4.68 -2.97 -21.46
N ARG A 100 4.96 -3.99 -20.64
CA ARG A 100 4.91 -5.40 -21.04
C ARG A 100 3.49 -5.82 -21.39
N ILE A 101 2.51 -5.48 -20.57
CA ILE A 101 1.09 -5.80 -20.81
C ILE A 101 0.61 -5.15 -22.11
N VAL A 102 0.89 -3.85 -22.28
CA VAL A 102 0.52 -3.10 -23.49
C VAL A 102 1.19 -3.70 -24.72
N ARG A 103 2.50 -3.96 -24.68
CA ARG A 103 3.21 -4.61 -25.81
C ARG A 103 2.62 -5.96 -26.16
N ARG A 104 2.37 -6.82 -25.15
CA ARG A 104 1.76 -8.13 -25.35
C ARG A 104 0.42 -7.99 -26.07
N PHE A 105 -0.44 -7.07 -25.64
CA PHE A 105 -1.73 -6.82 -26.27
C PHE A 105 -1.59 -6.35 -27.72
N LEU A 106 -0.70 -5.37 -27.98
CA LEU A 106 -0.47 -4.85 -29.33
C LEU A 106 0.18 -5.87 -30.29
N THR A 107 0.88 -6.88 -29.75
CA THR A 107 1.45 -7.98 -30.54
C THR A 107 0.50 -9.15 -30.76
N LEU A 108 -0.67 -9.14 -30.14
CA LEU A 108 -1.74 -10.09 -30.50
C LEU A 108 -2.35 -9.55 -31.81
N GLU A 109 -1.89 -10.05 -32.96
CA GLU A 109 -2.62 -9.86 -34.23
C GLU A 109 -4.04 -10.45 -34.09
N PRO A 110 -5.05 -9.91 -34.78
CA PRO A 110 -6.38 -10.52 -34.85
C PRO A 110 -6.36 -11.94 -35.43
#